data_AF-A0A9J6Q4C4-F1
#
_entry.id   AF-A0A9J6Q4C4-F1
#
_cell.length_a   1.000
_cell.length_b   1.000
_cell.length_c   1.000
_cell.angle_alpha   90.00
_cell.angle_beta   90.00
_cell.angle_gamma   90.00
#
_symmetry.space_group_name_H-M   'P 1'
#
loop_
_entity.id
_entity.type
_entity.pdbx_description
1 polymer ?
#
loop_
_entity_poly.entity_id
_entity_poly.type
_entity_poly.pdbx_seq_one_letter_code
_entity_poly.pdbx_strand_id
1 'polypeptide(L)'
;MDNRILVRNSFSFHPDGRPREQHLKSFIANHRKSFERRFPMLNQVDFEYSWSGAICLSENHEAFFDLLGPNVYGALCCNGLGITRGTATGTLLSDMIAGERNELIDFLMASPGPNKTPPEPFLSIGVNSVLKWGQYRAGMEV
;
A
#
# COMPACT_ATOMS: atom_id res chain seq x y z
N MET A 1 0.74 -19.57 -17.15
CA MET A 1 0.59 -18.75 -15.93
C MET A 1 1.10 -19.58 -14.76
N ASP A 2 1.67 -18.95 -13.74
CA ASP A 2 2.50 -19.59 -12.70
C ASP A 2 1.73 -20.46 -11.68
N ASN A 3 0.42 -20.72 -11.88
CA ASN A 3 -0.48 -21.53 -11.02
C ASN A 3 -0.42 -21.22 -9.51
N ARG A 4 -0.11 -19.98 -9.15
CA ARG A 4 0.05 -19.52 -7.77
C ARG A 4 -1.15 -18.72 -7.29
N ILE A 5 -1.47 -18.89 -6.00
CA ILE A 5 -2.47 -18.08 -5.30
C ILE A 5 -1.75 -17.13 -4.35
N LEU A 6 -2.11 -15.85 -4.39
CA LEU A 6 -1.62 -14.84 -3.47
C LEU A 6 -2.76 -14.36 -2.57
N VAL A 7 -2.50 -14.32 -1.26
CA VAL A 7 -3.45 -13.85 -0.25
C VAL A 7 -2.82 -12.71 0.53
N ARG A 8 -3.57 -11.62 0.70
CA ARG A 8 -3.19 -10.47 1.54
C ARG A 8 -4.41 -10.01 2.34
N ASN A 9 -4.28 -9.93 3.66
CA ASN A 9 -5.37 -9.52 4.57
C ASN A 9 -4.88 -8.84 5.85
N SER A 10 -3.59 -8.50 5.96
CA SER A 10 -3.00 -7.96 7.19
C SER A 10 -2.35 -6.60 6.97
N PHE A 11 -2.57 -5.69 7.92
CA PHE A 11 -1.97 -4.35 7.95
C PHE A 11 -1.57 -4.00 9.39
N SER A 12 -0.41 -3.36 9.54
CA SER A 12 0.06 -2.77 10.80
C SER A 12 0.71 -1.41 10.54
N PHE A 13 0.60 -0.51 11.51
CA PHE A 13 1.21 0.82 11.44
C PHE A 13 2.45 0.90 12.33
N HIS A 14 3.55 1.41 11.76
CA HIS A 14 4.80 1.68 12.46
C HIS A 14 5.28 3.09 12.07
N PRO A 15 5.49 4.01 13.03
CA PRO A 15 5.90 5.39 12.73
C PRO A 15 7.22 5.51 11.97
N ASP A 16 8.13 4.54 12.14
CA ASP A 16 9.40 4.45 11.42
C ASP A 16 9.28 3.81 10.02
N GLY A 17 8.07 3.40 9.63
CA GLY A 17 7.77 2.77 8.34
C GLY A 17 8.34 1.36 8.18
N ARG A 18 8.91 0.76 9.24
CA ARG A 18 9.62 -0.52 9.14
C ARG A 18 8.74 -1.68 9.56
N PRO A 19 8.63 -2.75 8.74
CA PRO A 19 7.94 -3.96 9.14
C PRO A 19 8.67 -4.64 10.31
N ARG A 20 7.91 -5.28 11.20
CA ARG A 20 8.44 -6.05 12.33
C ARG A 20 8.20 -7.54 12.12
N GLU A 21 9.25 -8.35 12.20
CA GLU A 21 9.15 -9.81 12.06
C GLU A 21 8.19 -10.43 13.08
N GLN A 22 8.13 -9.87 14.29
CA GLN A 22 7.23 -10.33 15.35
C GLN A 22 5.75 -10.25 14.91
N HIS A 23 5.36 -9.19 14.21
CA HIS A 23 4.00 -9.05 13.68
C HIS A 23 3.75 -10.00 12.50
N LEU A 24 4.74 -10.21 11.63
CA LEU A 24 4.63 -11.17 10.54
C LEU A 24 4.28 -12.58 11.07
N LYS A 25 4.92 -13.02 12.16
CA LYS A 25 4.60 -14.32 12.79
C LYS A 25 3.13 -14.43 13.19
N SER A 26 2.55 -13.39 13.79
CA SER A 26 1.12 -13.38 14.11
C SER A 26 0.22 -13.35 12.87
N PHE A 27 0.64 -12.63 11.82
CA PHE A 27 -0.13 -12.52 10.60
C PHE A 27 -0.15 -13.80 9.78
N ILE A 28 0.91 -14.63 9.80
CA ILE A 28 0.93 -15.93 9.12
C ILE A 28 -0.24 -16.82 9.58
N ALA A 29 -0.52 -16.87 10.89
CA ALA A 29 -1.66 -17.62 11.42
C ALA A 29 -3.00 -17.07 10.89
N ASN A 30 -3.15 -15.75 10.82
CA ASN A 30 -4.35 -15.11 10.27
C ASN A 30 -4.49 -15.33 8.75
N HIS A 31 -3.38 -15.34 8.02
CA HIS A 31 -3.35 -15.67 6.59
C HIS A 31 -3.89 -17.08 6.37
N ARG A 32 -3.42 -18.05 7.17
CA ARG A 32 -3.84 -19.47 7.10
C ARG A 32 -5.33 -19.62 7.37
N LYS A 33 -5.80 -19.06 8.48
CA LYS A 33 -7.21 -19.06 8.90
C LYS A 33 -8.12 -18.43 7.83
N SER A 34 -7.72 -17.29 7.27
CA SER A 34 -8.48 -16.59 6.23
C SER A 34 -8.49 -17.35 4.90
N PHE A 35 -7.39 -18.00 4.53
CA PHE A 35 -7.31 -18.81 3.32
C PHE A 35 -8.18 -20.07 3.41
N GLU A 36 -8.15 -20.80 4.53
CA GLU A 36 -9.03 -21.95 4.78
C GLU A 36 -10.52 -21.58 4.71
N ARG A 37 -10.88 -20.40 5.22
CA ARG A 37 -12.26 -19.91 5.17
C ARG A 37 -12.69 -19.57 3.75
N ARG A 38 -11.80 -18.96 2.95
CA ARG A 38 -12.11 -18.56 1.56
C ARG A 38 -12.03 -19.72 0.58
N PHE A 39 -11.13 -20.67 0.82
CA PHE A 39 -10.84 -21.79 -0.06
C PHE A 39 -10.85 -23.10 0.73
N PRO A 40 -12.00 -23.54 1.27
CA PRO A 40 -12.08 -24.74 2.10
C PRO A 40 -11.64 -26.01 1.34
N MET A 41 -11.78 -26.02 0.01
CA MET A 41 -11.30 -27.10 -0.86
C MET A 41 -9.77 -27.18 -1.00
N LEU A 42 -9.04 -26.18 -0.54
CA LEU A 42 -7.57 -26.09 -0.59
C LEU A 42 -6.93 -26.16 0.81
N ASN A 43 -7.63 -26.71 1.80
CA ASN A 43 -7.15 -26.75 3.18
C ASN A 43 -5.82 -27.50 3.37
N GLN A 44 -5.49 -28.44 2.48
CA GLN A 44 -4.21 -29.19 2.48
C GLN A 44 -3.07 -28.48 1.73
N VAL A 45 -3.32 -27.31 1.12
CA VAL A 45 -2.28 -26.55 0.42
C VAL A 45 -1.53 -25.68 1.42
N ASP A 46 -0.24 -25.95 1.56
CA ASP A 46 0.68 -25.18 2.40
C ASP A 46 1.09 -23.85 1.75
N PHE A 47 1.54 -22.91 2.58
CA PHE A 47 2.13 -21.66 2.10
C PHE A 47 3.62 -21.83 1.87
N GLU A 48 4.05 -21.75 0.60
CA GLU A 48 5.47 -21.79 0.23
C GLU A 48 6.22 -20.54 0.75
N TYR A 49 5.56 -19.37 0.74
CA TYR A 49 6.14 -18.12 1.20
C TYR A 49 5.13 -17.27 2.00
N SER A 50 5.65 -16.52 2.95
CA SER A 50 4.93 -15.40 3.57
C SER A 50 5.90 -14.27 3.90
N TRP A 51 5.51 -13.04 3.60
CA TRP A 51 6.34 -11.87 3.79
C TRP A 51 5.50 -10.65 4.18
N SER A 52 6.18 -9.63 4.67
CA SER A 52 5.62 -8.30 4.89
C SER A 52 6.43 -7.27 4.09
N GLY A 53 5.81 -6.13 3.83
CA GLY A 53 6.45 -5.02 3.13
C GLY A 53 5.89 -3.69 3.62
N ALA A 54 6.56 -2.61 3.25
CA ALA A 54 6.07 -1.27 3.49
C ALA A 54 5.13 -0.85 2.35
N ILE A 55 4.09 -0.11 2.71
CA ILE A 55 3.19 0.55 1.77
C ILE A 55 3.20 2.04 2.09
N CYS A 56 3.32 2.86 1.05
CA CYS A 56 3.23 4.30 1.19
C CYS A 56 1.76 4.73 1.00
N LEU A 57 1.24 5.40 2.02
CA LEU A 57 -0.13 5.90 2.07
C LEU A 57 -0.14 7.39 2.40
N SER A 58 -1.08 8.13 1.82
CA SER A 58 -1.45 9.49 2.23
C SER A 58 -2.82 9.49 2.91
N GLU A 59 -3.03 10.37 3.89
CA GLU A 59 -4.30 10.45 4.63
C GLU A 59 -5.44 10.94 3.73
N ASN A 60 -5.17 11.93 2.87
CA ASN A 60 -6.13 12.43 1.88
C ASN A 60 -6.24 11.55 0.61
N HIS A 61 -5.54 10.41 0.56
CA HIS A 61 -5.48 9.52 -0.60
C HIS A 61 -4.93 10.13 -1.90
N GLU A 62 -4.31 11.31 -1.83
CA GLU A 62 -3.64 11.94 -2.97
C GLU A 62 -2.25 11.35 -3.21
N ALA A 63 -1.87 11.24 -4.47
CA ALA A 63 -0.52 10.86 -4.86
C ALA A 63 0.37 12.11 -4.97
N PHE A 64 1.69 11.91 -5.04
CA PHE A 64 2.60 12.99 -5.43
C PHE A 64 3.11 12.69 -6.84
N PHE A 65 3.06 13.69 -7.72
CA PHE A 65 3.60 13.63 -9.08
C PHE A 65 4.16 15.00 -9.45
N ASP A 66 5.45 15.20 -9.24
CA ASP A 66 6.16 16.43 -9.62
C ASP A 66 7.68 16.29 -9.40
N LEU A 67 8.40 17.39 -9.55
CA LEU A 67 9.78 17.58 -9.17
C LEU A 67 9.93 17.65 -7.63
N LEU A 68 10.79 16.79 -7.08
CA LEU A 68 11.23 16.81 -5.68
C LEU A 68 12.44 17.72 -5.44
N GLY A 69 13.19 18.02 -6.50
CA GLY A 69 14.40 18.85 -6.49
C GLY A 69 15.06 18.90 -7.86
N PRO A 70 16.17 19.64 -8.05
CA PRO A 70 16.81 19.77 -9.36
C PRO A 70 17.12 18.40 -9.99
N ASN A 71 16.48 18.09 -11.12
CA ASN A 71 16.56 16.80 -11.83
C ASN A 71 16.15 15.57 -10.98
N VAL A 72 15.32 15.76 -9.95
CA VAL A 72 14.76 14.68 -9.14
C VAL A 72 13.26 14.70 -9.29
N TYR A 73 12.70 13.69 -9.94
CA TYR A 73 11.27 13.54 -10.19
C TYR A 73 10.68 12.45 -9.30
N GLY A 74 9.45 12.65 -8.83
CA GLY A 74 8.79 11.75 -7.92
C GLY A 74 7.39 11.37 -8.39
N ALA A 75 7.09 10.07 -8.37
CA ALA A 75 5.74 9.53 -8.39
C ALA A 75 5.54 8.70 -7.11
N LEU A 76 4.95 9.29 -6.07
CA LEU A 76 4.90 8.72 -4.72
C LEU A 76 3.45 8.56 -4.23
N CYS A 77 3.28 7.89 -3.09
CA CYS A 77 1.97 7.68 -2.44
C CYS A 77 0.95 7.00 -3.37
N CYS A 78 1.34 5.92 -4.06
CA CYS A 78 0.42 5.17 -4.93
C CYS A 78 -0.71 4.44 -4.18
N ASN A 79 -0.81 4.59 -2.86
CA ASN A 79 -1.92 4.12 -2.03
C ASN A 79 -2.29 2.64 -2.22
N GLY A 80 -1.28 1.79 -2.40
CA GLY A 80 -1.46 0.34 -2.61
C GLY A 80 -1.76 -0.09 -4.04
N LEU A 81 -1.75 0.84 -4.99
CA LEU A 81 -1.95 0.61 -6.42
C LEU A 81 -0.63 0.74 -7.20
N GLY A 82 0.49 0.35 -6.58
CA GLY A 82 1.84 0.59 -7.10
C GLY A 82 2.10 0.00 -8.49
N ILE A 83 1.53 -1.16 -8.83
CA ILE A 83 1.72 -1.75 -10.17
C ILE A 83 1.00 -0.90 -11.23
N THR A 84 -0.31 -0.70 -11.06
CA THR A 84 -1.13 0.01 -12.04
C THR A 84 -0.77 1.49 -12.12
N ARG A 85 -0.75 2.20 -10.97
CA ARG A 85 -0.39 3.62 -10.94
C ARG A 85 1.07 3.81 -11.30
N GLY A 86 1.98 3.01 -10.77
CA GLY A 86 3.41 3.14 -11.05
C GLY A 86 3.76 2.94 -12.53
N THR A 87 3.07 2.02 -13.22
CA THR A 87 3.26 1.85 -14.68
C THR A 87 2.79 3.09 -15.44
N ALA A 88 1.61 3.61 -15.13
CA ALA A 88 1.06 4.79 -15.76
C ALA A 88 1.91 6.05 -15.46
N THR A 89 2.16 6.34 -14.19
CA THR A 89 2.94 7.50 -13.75
C THR A 89 4.40 7.39 -14.17
N GLY A 90 4.97 6.19 -14.25
CA GLY A 90 6.34 6.00 -14.75
C GLY A 90 6.46 6.37 -16.24
N THR A 91 5.47 6.00 -17.04
CA THR A 91 5.39 6.41 -18.46
C THR A 91 5.25 7.93 -18.56
N LEU A 92 4.30 8.51 -17.81
CA LEU A 92 4.06 9.96 -17.82
C LEU A 92 5.26 10.76 -17.29
N LEU A 93 6.01 10.23 -16.30
CA LEU A 93 7.26 10.84 -15.86
C LEU A 93 8.31 10.84 -16.97
N SER A 94 8.42 9.74 -17.74
CA SER A 94 9.34 9.68 -18.87
C SER A 94 9.01 10.74 -19.92
N ASP A 95 7.72 10.87 -20.28
CA ASP A 95 7.23 11.89 -21.22
C ASP A 95 7.53 13.30 -20.70
N MET A 96 7.26 13.56 -19.42
CA MET A 96 7.54 14.85 -18.78
C MET A 96 9.03 15.20 -18.81
N ILE A 97 9.91 14.23 -18.55
CA ILE A 97 11.37 14.40 -18.61
C ILE A 97 11.83 14.68 -20.05
N ALA A 98 11.20 14.06 -21.04
CA ALA A 98 11.46 14.30 -22.46
C ALA A 98 10.94 15.67 -22.95
N GLY A 99 10.17 16.40 -22.14
CA GLY A 99 9.57 17.68 -22.50
C GLY A 99 8.28 17.56 -23.32
N GLU A 100 7.67 16.38 -23.33
CA GLU A 100 6.42 16.12 -24.05
C GLU A 100 5.22 16.71 -23.31
N ARG A 101 4.20 17.14 -24.06
CA ARG A 101 2.95 17.67 -23.51
C ARG A 101 1.88 16.58 -23.45
N ASN A 102 1.26 16.42 -22.29
CA ASN A 102 0.22 15.42 -22.07
C ASN A 102 -0.80 15.93 -21.04
N GLU A 103 -2.10 15.90 -21.39
CA GLU A 103 -3.18 16.34 -20.49
C GLU A 103 -3.22 15.54 -19.17
N LEU A 104 -2.75 14.28 -19.19
CA LEU A 104 -2.64 13.46 -17.98
C LEU A 104 -1.51 13.91 -17.07
N ILE A 105 -0.41 14.45 -17.63
CA ILE A 105 0.66 15.07 -16.84
C ILE A 105 0.10 16.31 -16.15
N ASP A 106 -0.59 17.17 -16.90
CA ASP A 106 -1.21 18.39 -16.37
C ASP A 106 -2.22 18.07 -15.25
N PHE A 107 -3.05 17.03 -15.45
CA PHE A 107 -3.98 16.55 -14.43
C PHE A 107 -3.27 16.07 -13.16
N LEU A 108 -2.18 15.32 -13.28
CA LEU A 108 -1.43 14.82 -12.13
C LEU A 108 -0.69 15.94 -11.39
N MET A 109 -0.10 16.90 -12.10
CA MET A 109 0.57 18.06 -11.49
C MET A 109 -0.41 19.03 -10.83
N ALA A 110 -1.67 19.05 -11.27
CA ALA A 110 -2.73 19.84 -10.63
C ALA A 110 -3.23 19.25 -9.30
N SER A 111 -2.80 18.04 -8.91
CA SER A 111 -3.16 17.45 -7.62
C SER A 111 -2.63 18.31 -6.47
N PRO A 112 -3.41 18.54 -5.39
CA PRO A 112 -2.93 19.22 -4.20
C PRO A 112 -1.85 18.42 -3.44
N GLY A 113 -1.61 17.17 -3.84
CA GLY A 113 -0.61 16.29 -3.27
C GLY A 113 -0.98 15.74 -1.88
N PRO A 114 -0.08 14.92 -1.29
CA PRO A 114 -0.29 14.37 0.04
C PRO A 114 -0.35 15.46 1.12
N ASN A 115 -1.33 15.36 2.01
CA ASN A 115 -1.44 16.26 3.17
C ASN A 115 -0.40 15.91 4.26
N LYS A 116 -0.13 16.87 5.14
CA LYS A 116 0.71 16.63 6.34
C LYS A 116 -0.07 15.82 7.35
N THR A 117 0.58 14.80 7.90
CA THR A 117 0.03 14.01 9.01
C THR A 117 0.07 14.79 10.33
N PRO A 118 -0.86 14.54 11.26
CA PRO A 118 -0.79 15.08 12.61
C PRO A 118 0.49 14.60 13.34
N PRO A 119 0.97 15.33 14.36
CA PRO A 119 2.12 14.92 15.15
C PRO A 119 1.79 13.71 16.05
N GLU A 120 2.84 13.00 16.48
CA GLU A 120 2.70 11.97 17.53
C GLU A 120 2.29 12.60 18.87
N PRO A 121 1.46 11.92 19.69
CA PRO A 121 0.94 10.56 19.53
C PRO A 121 -0.37 10.46 18.72
N PHE A 122 -0.91 11.57 18.21
CA PHE A 122 -2.25 11.59 17.59
C PHE A 122 -2.31 10.78 16.30
N LEU A 123 -1.24 10.80 15.50
CA LEU A 123 -1.12 9.97 14.31
C LEU A 123 -1.24 8.48 14.63
N SER A 124 -0.41 7.98 15.55
CA SER A 124 -0.45 6.58 15.97
C SER A 124 -1.81 6.17 16.50
N ILE A 125 -2.44 7.01 17.33
CA ILE A 125 -3.77 6.72 17.88
C ILE A 125 -4.82 6.63 16.77
N GLY A 126 -4.84 7.60 15.84
CA GLY A 126 -5.79 7.66 14.74
C GLY A 126 -5.68 6.45 13.81
N VAL A 127 -4.47 6.16 13.33
CA VAL A 127 -4.24 5.05 12.39
C VAL A 127 -4.56 3.71 13.04
N ASN A 128 -4.09 3.45 14.27
CA ASN A 128 -4.38 2.19 14.94
C ASN A 128 -5.88 2.02 15.25
N SER A 129 -6.59 3.11 15.55
CA SER A 129 -8.05 3.06 15.76
C SER A 129 -8.79 2.68 14.47
N VAL A 130 -8.43 3.29 13.34
CA VAL A 130 -9.01 2.96 12.02
C VAL A 130 -8.68 1.52 11.63
N LEU A 131 -7.44 1.07 11.80
CA LEU A 131 -7.03 -0.31 11.51
C LEU A 131 -7.79 -1.32 12.37
N LYS A 132 -7.88 -1.08 13.68
CA LYS A 132 -8.61 -1.96 14.61
C LYS A 132 -10.10 -2.02 14.28
N TRP A 133 -10.70 -0.88 13.92
CA TRP A 133 -12.09 -0.82 13.46
C TRP A 133 -12.30 -1.59 12.15
N GLY A 134 -11.38 -1.44 11.19
CA GLY A 134 -11.40 -2.19 9.93
C GLY A 134 -11.29 -3.70 10.16
N GLN A 135 -10.38 -4.14 11.04
CA GLN A 135 -10.23 -5.55 11.43
C GLN A 135 -11.49 -6.10 12.10
N TYR A 136 -12.10 -5.32 13.00
CA TYR A 136 -13.38 -5.70 13.63
C TYR A 136 -14.49 -5.87 12.59
N ARG A 137 -14.60 -4.96 11.62
CA ARG A 137 -15.58 -5.05 10.52
C ARG A 137 -15.31 -6.19 9.55
N ALA A 138 -14.04 -6.57 9.36
CA ALA A 138 -13.65 -7.69 8.51
C ALA A 138 -14.07 -9.06 9.10
N GLY A 139 -14.47 -9.10 10.37
CA GLY A 139 -15.16 -10.25 10.97
C GLY A 139 -14.36 -11.54 10.88
N MET A 140 -14.85 -12.50 10.10
CA MET A 140 -14.23 -13.82 9.96
C MET A 140 -12.94 -13.83 9.11
N GLU A 141 -12.46 -12.70 8.61
CA GLU A 141 -11.20 -12.68 7.85
C GLU A 141 -9.96 -12.40 8.71
N VAL A 142 -10.17 -12.07 10.00
CA VAL A 142 -9.12 -11.73 10.97
C VAL A 142 -9.22 -12.61 12.22
#